data_AF-A0A1Y1JZG5-F1
#
_entry.id   AF-A0A1Y1JZG5-F1
#
_cell.length_a   1.000
_cell.length_b   1.000
_cell.length_c   1.000
_cell.angle_alpha   90.00
_cell.angle_beta   90.00
_cell.angle_gamma   90.00
#
_symmetry.space_group_name_H-M   'P 1'
#
loop_
_entity.id
_entity.type
_entity.pdbx_description
1 polymer ?
#
loop_
_entity_poly.entity_id
_entity_poly.type
_entity_poly.pdbx_seq_one_letter_code
_entity_poly.pdbx_strand_id
1 'polypeptide(L)'
;GGADKFRREGSEKGWEGKKREFSKPYRSDFGSEKSTKKVEDPAENTDLFTYPEVAGKTEEVLISWFHDPSNFYCQLKESQAEFRKLVEDIQSWYCKINNETLPVGAPAIAQFPEDRVLYRA
;
A
#
# COMPACT_ATOMS: atom_id res chain seq x y z
N GLY A 1 -0.13 32.93 45.07
CA GLY A 1 0.51 32.01 44.11
C GLY A 1 -0.41 30.82 43.94
N GLY A 2 -0.60 30.23 42.79
CA GLY A 2 -0.03 30.38 41.45
C GLY A 2 -0.77 29.29 40.63
N ALA A 3 -1.10 29.58 39.39
CA ALA A 3 -1.83 28.68 38.48
C ALA A 3 -1.07 27.33 38.34
N ASP A 4 -1.73 26.22 37.98
CA ASP A 4 -1.96 25.96 36.56
C ASP A 4 -3.29 25.26 36.28
N LYS A 5 -4.13 25.98 35.53
CA LYS A 5 -5.33 25.47 34.88
C LYS A 5 -4.89 24.72 33.62
N PHE A 6 -5.06 23.41 33.60
CA PHE A 6 -4.96 22.62 32.36
C PHE A 6 -6.13 23.01 31.45
N ARG A 7 -5.88 24.00 30.60
CA ARG A 7 -6.82 24.50 29.59
C ARG A 7 -6.96 23.42 28.51
N ARG A 8 -8.08 22.67 28.52
CA ARG A 8 -8.53 21.92 27.35
C ARG A 8 -8.95 22.92 26.29
N GLU A 9 -8.06 23.20 25.33
CA GLU A 9 -8.52 23.67 24.02
C GLU A 9 -8.91 22.43 23.21
N GLY A 10 -10.20 22.11 23.26
CA GLY A 10 -10.83 21.27 22.27
C GLY A 10 -10.82 22.02 20.94
N SER A 11 -9.83 21.73 20.09
CA SER A 11 -9.95 22.00 18.66
C SER A 11 -10.80 20.89 18.07
N GLU A 12 -12.12 21.11 18.02
CA GLU A 12 -13.08 20.35 17.20
C GLU A 12 -12.83 20.61 15.70
N LYS A 13 -11.62 20.32 15.25
CA LYS A 13 -11.38 20.07 13.83
C LYS A 13 -11.31 18.57 13.72
N GLY A 14 -12.50 17.99 13.53
CA GLY A 14 -12.61 16.62 13.05
C GLY A 14 -11.58 16.46 11.94
N TRP A 15 -10.80 15.38 12.03
CA TRP A 15 -9.98 14.96 10.91
C TRP A 15 -10.95 14.64 9.79
N GLU A 16 -11.30 15.66 9.01
CA GLU A 16 -11.92 15.50 7.71
C GLU A 16 -10.80 14.92 6.87
N GLY A 17 -10.66 13.60 6.96
CA GLY A 17 -9.76 12.82 6.14
C GLY A 17 -10.06 13.25 4.73
N LYS A 18 -9.14 14.02 4.13
CA LYS A 18 -9.17 14.28 2.70
C LYS A 18 -9.29 12.90 2.09
N LYS A 19 -10.47 12.60 1.54
CA LYS A 19 -10.65 11.42 0.70
C LYS A 19 -9.50 11.49 -0.28
N ARG A 20 -8.57 10.54 -0.16
CA ARG A 20 -7.48 10.40 -1.10
C ARG A 20 -8.13 10.50 -2.47
N GLU A 21 -7.65 11.38 -3.32
CA GLU A 21 -8.04 11.44 -4.74
C GLU A 21 -7.48 10.20 -5.48
N PHE A 22 -7.68 9.02 -4.92
CA PHE A 22 -7.61 7.74 -5.62
C PHE A 22 -8.89 7.51 -6.44
N SER A 23 -9.78 8.51 -6.52
CA SER A 23 -11.10 8.44 -7.17
C SER A 23 -11.07 8.49 -8.69
N LYS A 24 -9.90 8.34 -9.33
CA LYS A 24 -9.91 7.94 -10.74
C LYS A 24 -10.08 6.42 -10.73
N PRO A 25 -11.24 5.89 -11.16
CA PRO A 25 -11.40 4.45 -11.24
C PRO A 25 -10.29 3.93 -12.14
N TYR A 26 -9.49 2.98 -11.63
CA TYR A 26 -8.62 2.19 -12.47
C TYR A 26 -9.55 1.51 -13.48
N ARG A 27 -9.50 1.98 -14.73
CA ARG A 27 -10.42 1.56 -15.79
C ARG A 27 -10.16 0.09 -16.05
N SER A 28 -10.95 -0.79 -15.46
CA SER A 28 -10.96 -2.21 -15.78
C SER A 28 -11.74 -2.38 -17.08
N ASP A 29 -11.09 -2.14 -18.22
CA ASP A 29 -11.61 -2.60 -19.50
C ASP A 29 -11.50 -4.13 -19.50
N PHE A 30 -12.56 -4.77 -18.98
CA PHE A 30 -12.73 -6.22 -18.92
C PHE A 30 -13.07 -6.74 -20.32
N GLY A 31 -12.09 -6.67 -21.22
CA GLY A 31 -12.13 -7.35 -22.51
C GLY A 31 -11.87 -8.84 -22.30
N SER A 32 -12.84 -9.68 -22.64
CA SER A 32 -12.73 -11.13 -22.62
C SER A 32 -11.74 -11.60 -23.68
N GLU A 33 -10.46 -11.72 -23.33
CA GLU A 33 -9.49 -12.35 -24.22
C GLU A 33 -8.51 -13.17 -23.40
N LYS A 34 -8.62 -14.51 -23.53
CA LYS A 34 -7.73 -15.49 -22.90
C LYS A 34 -6.36 -15.42 -23.57
N SER A 35 -5.52 -14.49 -23.12
CA SER A 35 -4.11 -14.44 -23.48
C SER A 35 -3.29 -14.83 -22.26
N THR A 36 -2.81 -16.06 -22.24
CA THR A 36 -1.94 -16.60 -21.19
C THR A 36 -0.55 -15.99 -21.35
N LYS A 37 -0.33 -14.80 -20.81
CA LYS A 37 1.03 -14.29 -20.62
C LYS A 37 1.66 -15.03 -19.44
N LYS A 38 2.79 -15.68 -19.68
CA LYS A 38 3.65 -16.23 -18.61
C LYS A 38 4.43 -15.05 -18.02
N VAL A 39 4.56 -14.97 -16.70
CA VAL A 39 5.43 -13.98 -16.05
C VAL A 39 6.86 -14.25 -16.52
N GLU A 40 7.50 -13.24 -17.08
CA GLU A 40 8.94 -13.27 -17.36
C GLU A 40 9.67 -12.92 -16.06
N ASP A 41 10.51 -13.84 -15.58
CA ASP A 41 11.32 -13.69 -14.36
C ASP A 41 10.51 -13.47 -13.05
N PRO A 42 9.69 -14.44 -12.62
CA PRO A 42 8.98 -14.33 -11.35
C PRO A 42 9.96 -14.36 -10.18
N ALA A 43 9.61 -13.65 -9.09
CA ALA A 43 10.32 -13.75 -7.83
C ALA A 43 10.43 -15.21 -7.37
N GLU A 44 11.56 -15.57 -6.76
CA GLU A 44 11.72 -16.90 -6.19
C GLU A 44 10.81 -17.03 -4.96
N ASN A 45 10.33 -18.25 -4.67
CA ASN A 45 9.49 -18.51 -3.49
C ASN A 45 10.20 -18.20 -2.15
N THR A 46 11.52 -18.00 -2.17
CA THR A 46 12.36 -17.66 -1.02
C THR A 46 12.74 -16.19 -0.96
N ASP A 47 12.31 -15.36 -1.93
CA ASP A 47 12.65 -13.94 -1.95
C ASP A 47 12.05 -13.24 -0.74
N LEU A 48 12.90 -12.48 -0.04
CA LEU A 48 12.54 -11.74 1.15
C LEU A 48 12.36 -10.26 0.84
N PHE A 49 11.33 -9.66 1.41
CA PHE A 49 11.17 -8.21 1.36
C PHE A 49 12.22 -7.53 2.22
N THR A 50 12.90 -6.54 1.64
CA THR A 50 13.81 -5.67 2.37
C THR A 50 13.06 -4.43 2.84
N TYR A 51 13.24 -4.09 4.12
CA TYR A 51 12.70 -2.86 4.70
C TYR A 51 13.75 -1.74 4.65
N PRO A 52 13.33 -0.48 4.50
CA PRO A 52 14.25 0.64 4.53
C PRO A 52 14.91 0.76 5.91
N GLU A 53 16.22 0.97 5.93
CA GLU A 53 16.98 1.18 7.17
C GLU A 53 16.79 2.61 7.69
N VAL A 54 15.94 2.73 8.71
CA VAL A 54 15.52 4.03 9.29
C VAL A 54 15.93 4.22 10.74
N ALA A 55 16.68 3.29 11.33
CA ALA A 55 17.10 3.37 12.72
C ALA A 55 17.92 4.66 12.99
N GLY A 56 17.53 5.41 14.02
CA GLY A 56 18.20 6.65 14.43
C GLY A 56 17.94 7.85 13.53
N LYS A 57 17.01 7.76 12.57
CA LYS A 57 16.67 8.87 11.66
C LYS A 57 15.30 9.48 11.99
N THR A 58 15.12 10.74 11.60
CA THR A 58 13.82 11.41 11.60
C THR A 58 13.37 11.56 10.15
N GLU A 59 12.27 10.90 9.79
CA GLU A 59 11.77 10.85 8.41
C GLU A 59 10.34 11.40 8.33
N GLU A 60 10.00 12.00 7.18
CA GLU A 60 8.61 12.37 6.90
C GLU A 60 7.85 11.14 6.38
N VAL A 61 6.75 10.79 7.05
CA VAL A 61 5.98 9.58 6.75
C VAL A 61 4.49 9.87 6.55
N LEU A 62 3.84 8.97 5.83
CA LEU A 62 2.39 8.89 5.71
C LEU A 62 1.90 7.63 6.42
N ILE A 63 0.93 7.76 7.33
CA ILE A 63 0.26 6.60 7.94
C ILE A 63 -0.60 5.93 6.87
N SER A 64 -0.24 4.70 6.48
CA SER A 64 -0.92 3.93 5.43
C SER A 64 -2.01 3.01 5.99
N TRP A 65 -1.84 2.54 7.21
CA TRP A 65 -2.82 1.76 7.95
C TRP A 65 -2.66 1.97 9.45
N PHE A 66 -3.77 1.98 10.18
CA PHE A 66 -3.79 2.24 11.60
C PHE A 66 -4.79 1.31 12.29
N HIS A 67 -4.34 0.56 13.28
CA HIS A 67 -5.19 -0.19 14.18
C HIS A 67 -5.18 0.44 15.57
N ASP A 68 -3.99 0.65 16.13
CA ASP A 68 -3.78 1.32 17.42
C ASP A 68 -2.37 1.94 17.50
N PRO A 69 -2.03 2.73 18.54
CA PRO A 69 -0.73 3.40 18.65
C PRO A 69 0.49 2.47 18.68
N SER A 70 0.31 1.19 18.97
CA SER A 70 1.37 0.17 18.95
C SER A 70 1.35 -0.68 17.68
N ASN A 71 0.29 -0.59 16.86
CA ASN A 71 0.13 -1.36 15.63
C ASN A 71 -0.40 -0.47 14.48
N PHE A 72 0.54 0.06 13.71
CA PHE A 72 0.27 0.89 12.55
C PHE A 72 1.40 0.73 11.52
N TYR A 73 1.11 1.07 10.27
CA TYR A 73 2.07 1.05 9.18
C TYR A 73 2.23 2.44 8.60
N CYS A 74 3.46 2.76 8.21
CA CYS A 74 3.84 4.01 7.59
C CYS A 74 4.53 3.74 6.25
N GLN A 75 4.42 4.71 5.35
CA GLN A 75 5.22 4.79 4.14
C GLN A 75 6.11 6.03 4.21
N LEU A 76 7.36 5.91 3.79
CA LEU A 76 8.23 7.07 3.62
C LEU A 76 7.63 8.00 2.56
N LYS A 77 7.61 9.30 2.81
CA LYS A 77 7.05 10.25 1.85
C LYS A 77 7.85 10.30 0.55
N GLU A 78 9.17 10.15 0.64
CA GLU A 78 10.05 10.09 -0.53
C GLU A 78 9.77 8.89 -1.44
N SER A 79 9.37 7.74 -0.87
CA SER A 79 9.10 6.52 -1.64
C SER A 79 7.74 6.52 -2.36
N GLN A 80 6.95 7.59 -2.23
CA GLN A 80 5.60 7.66 -2.83
C GLN A 80 5.64 7.59 -4.37
N ALA A 81 6.67 8.15 -5.00
CA ALA A 81 6.82 8.09 -6.45
C ALA A 81 7.10 6.66 -6.94
N GLU A 82 8.02 5.96 -6.27
CA GLU A 82 8.37 4.58 -6.55
C GLU A 82 7.20 3.63 -6.28
N PHE A 83 6.48 3.84 -5.19
CA PHE A 83 5.28 3.06 -4.87
C PHE A 83 4.21 3.18 -5.95
N ARG A 84 3.93 4.39 -6.46
CA ARG A 84 2.96 4.58 -7.55
C ARG A 84 3.38 3.83 -8.81
N LYS A 85 4.65 3.99 -9.21
CA LYS A 85 5.19 3.29 -10.37
C LYS A 85 5.07 1.77 -10.22
N LEU A 86 5.40 1.23 -9.04
CA LEU A 86 5.26 -0.19 -8.75
C LEU A 86 3.81 -0.67 -8.93
N VAL A 87 2.82 0.04 -8.38
CA VAL A 87 1.41 -0.37 -8.50
C VAL A 87 0.96 -0.32 -9.97
N GLU A 88 1.38 0.69 -10.72
CA GLU A 88 1.11 0.81 -12.17
C GLU A 88 1.71 -0.35 -12.96
N ASP A 89 2.98 -0.68 -12.70
CA ASP A 89 3.66 -1.81 -13.31
C ASP A 89 2.93 -3.12 -12.96
N ILE A 90 2.60 -3.36 -11.69
CA ILE A 90 1.86 -4.54 -11.26
C ILE A 90 0.55 -4.68 -12.03
N GLN A 91 -0.24 -3.60 -12.17
CA GLN A 91 -1.48 -3.71 -12.93
C GLN A 91 -1.23 -4.05 -14.40
N SER A 92 -0.23 -3.42 -15.02
CA SER A 92 0.10 -3.64 -16.43
C SER A 92 0.50 -5.09 -16.70
N TRP A 93 1.36 -5.65 -15.86
CA TRP A 93 1.94 -6.98 -16.06
C TRP A 93 0.98 -8.11 -15.64
N TYR A 94 0.26 -7.95 -14.53
CA TYR A 94 -0.48 -9.03 -13.89
C TYR A 94 -2.00 -9.01 -14.12
N CYS A 95 -2.56 -8.00 -14.79
CA CYS A 95 -4.03 -7.90 -14.99
C CYS A 95 -4.68 -9.08 -15.74
N LYS A 96 -3.90 -9.90 -16.45
CA LYS A 96 -4.39 -11.03 -17.26
C LYS A 96 -3.73 -12.37 -16.91
N ILE A 97 -3.03 -12.44 -15.78
CA ILE A 97 -2.37 -13.66 -15.34
C ILE A 97 -3.37 -14.55 -14.58
N ASN A 98 -3.29 -15.86 -14.82
CA ASN A 98 -4.13 -16.84 -14.13
C ASN A 98 -3.61 -17.08 -12.72
N ASN A 99 -4.50 -17.46 -11.81
CA ASN A 99 -4.14 -17.82 -10.44
C ASN A 99 -3.25 -19.06 -10.41
N GLU A 100 -2.19 -19.02 -9.61
CA GLU A 100 -1.31 -20.14 -9.33
C GLU A 100 -1.42 -20.55 -7.85
N THR A 101 -1.12 -21.81 -7.54
CA THR A 101 -1.03 -22.28 -6.15
C THR A 101 0.38 -22.03 -5.64
N LEU A 102 0.51 -21.17 -4.64
CA LEU A 102 1.79 -20.80 -4.04
C LEU A 102 1.94 -21.43 -2.65
N PRO A 103 3.18 -21.80 -2.22
CA PRO A 103 3.41 -22.25 -0.86
C PRO A 103 3.27 -21.10 0.14
N VAL A 104 3.01 -21.43 1.41
CA VAL A 104 2.90 -20.42 2.47
C VAL A 104 4.22 -19.67 2.62
N GLY A 105 4.14 -18.34 2.60
CA GLY A 105 5.29 -17.44 2.73
C GLY A 105 5.94 -17.04 1.41
N ALA A 106 5.52 -17.60 0.27
CA ALA A 106 5.98 -17.13 -1.03
C ALA A 106 5.40 -15.74 -1.35
N PRO A 107 6.20 -14.83 -1.95
CA PRO A 107 5.70 -13.58 -2.49
C PRO A 107 4.61 -13.82 -3.53
N ALA A 108 3.56 -13.01 -3.48
CA ALA A 108 2.44 -13.10 -4.40
C ALA A 108 2.00 -11.73 -4.91
N ILE A 109 1.27 -11.74 -6.04
CA ILE A 109 0.44 -10.62 -6.44
C ILE A 109 -1.01 -10.99 -6.14
N ALA A 110 -1.68 -10.18 -5.33
CA ALA A 110 -3.05 -10.41 -4.90
C ALA A 110 -3.94 -9.20 -5.18
N GLN A 111 -5.20 -9.45 -5.53
CA GLN A 111 -6.19 -8.40 -5.66
C GLN A 111 -6.75 -8.04 -4.28
N PHE A 112 -6.70 -6.77 -3.91
CA PHE A 112 -7.36 -6.30 -2.69
C PHE A 112 -8.87 -6.12 -2.95
N PRO A 113 -9.76 -6.77 -2.18
CA PRO A 113 -11.19 -6.77 -2.47
C PRO A 113 -11.86 -5.38 -2.50
N GLU A 114 -11.38 -4.45 -1.68
CA GLU A 114 -12.00 -3.16 -1.43
C GLU A 114 -11.85 -2.18 -2.59
N ASP A 115 -10.69 -2.15 -3.24
CA ASP A 115 -10.41 -1.28 -4.39
C ASP A 115 -10.25 -2.03 -5.71
N ARG A 116 -10.20 -3.37 -5.67
CA ARG A 116 -9.99 -4.28 -6.81
C ARG A 116 -8.67 -4.06 -7.55
N VAL A 117 -7.67 -3.52 -6.86
CA VAL A 117 -6.33 -3.28 -7.40
C VAL A 117 -5.41 -4.44 -7.02
N LEU A 118 -4.49 -4.79 -7.92
CA LEU A 118 -3.45 -5.80 -7.65
C LEU A 118 -2.29 -5.19 -6.83
N TYR A 119 -1.83 -5.88 -5.80
CA TYR A 119 -0.71 -5.47 -4.96
C TYR A 119 0.21 -6.66 -4.69
N ARG A 120 1.42 -6.37 -4.21
CA ARG A 120 2.29 -7.39 -3.60
C ARG A 120 1.68 -7.87 -2.27
N ALA A 121 1.79 -9.17 -2.00
CA ALA A 121 1.31 -9.84 -0.80
C ALA A 121 2.29 -10.95 -0.36
#